data_AF-A0A7S1PR12-F1
#
_entry.id   AF-A0A7S1PR12-F1
#
_cell.length_a   1.000
_cell.length_b   1.000
_cell.length_c   1.000
_cell.angle_alpha   90.00
_cell.angle_beta   90.00
_cell.angle_gamma   90.00
#
_symmetry.space_group_name_H-M   'P 1'
#
loop_
_entity.id
_entity.type
_entity.pdbx_description
1 polymer ?
#
loop_
_entity_poly.entity_id
_entity_poly.type
_entity_poly.pdbx_seq_one_letter_code
_entity_poly.pdbx_strand_id
1 'polypeptide(L)'
;STAVTFDQAPRFARLMRELRLGEWRRQLEHLRTGLATVVAPECLALWTWRYLEERVCGIAVIDVALLRKYARYDGISENALEVGFLWATLESMSQPDLRLFLHFVWGRSRLPPDGSPKWAEGFKVVRQTCGDQPDKWLPSAHTCFFQLDLPAYSSLAICQERVLFAIRNCVSLGIA
;
A
#
# COMPACT_ATOMS: atom_id res chain seq x y z
N SER A 1 26.92 38.26 1.96
CA SER A 1 26.58 37.04 2.71
C SER A 1 26.94 37.27 4.16
N THR A 2 26.01 37.10 5.10
CA THR A 2 26.29 37.24 6.54
C THR A 2 26.63 35.86 7.08
N ALA A 3 27.82 35.69 7.65
CA ALA A 3 28.22 34.42 8.25
C ALA A 3 27.36 34.11 9.48
N VAL A 4 26.91 32.86 9.62
CA VAL A 4 26.13 32.41 10.78
C VAL A 4 27.08 32.10 11.92
N THR A 5 27.00 32.85 13.02
CA THR A 5 27.75 32.55 14.25
C THR A 5 27.01 31.52 15.12
N PHE A 6 27.70 30.94 16.10
CA PHE A 6 27.10 29.97 17.03
C PHE A 6 25.87 30.56 17.76
N ASP A 7 25.97 31.80 18.23
CA ASP A 7 24.87 32.51 18.90
C ASP A 7 23.66 32.77 17.98
N GLN A 8 23.89 32.86 16.66
CA GLN A 8 22.86 33.10 15.65
C GLN A 8 22.25 31.82 15.09
N ALA A 9 22.86 30.65 15.34
CA ALA A 9 22.44 29.38 14.78
C ALA A 9 20.95 29.03 15.05
N PRO A 10 20.38 29.25 16.25
CA PRO A 10 18.96 28.99 16.49
C PRO A 10 18.03 29.87 15.65
N ARG A 11 18.39 31.15 15.48
CA ARG A 11 17.62 32.10 14.64
C ARG A 11 17.70 31.70 13.17
N PHE A 12 18.89 31.35 12.69
CA PHE A 12 19.09 30.87 11.33
C PHE A 12 18.26 29.60 11.07
N ALA A 13 18.30 28.62 11.97
CA ALA A 13 17.51 27.39 11.86
C ALA A 13 16.00 27.65 11.79
N ARG A 14 15.49 28.60 12.60
CA ARG A 14 14.06 29.00 12.54
C ARG A 14 13.71 29.62 11.20
N LEU A 15 14.50 30.59 10.73
CA LEU A 15 14.26 31.26 9.45
C LEU A 15 14.36 30.31 8.26
N MET A 16 15.32 29.38 8.28
CA MET A 16 15.43 28.33 7.27
C MET A 16 14.20 27.44 7.26
N ARG A 17 13.67 27.06 8.43
CA ARG A 17 12.43 26.26 8.51
C ARG A 17 11.23 27.02 7.96
N GLU A 18 11.07 28.29 8.34
CA GLU A 18 9.99 29.14 7.83
C GLU A 18 10.07 29.32 6.31
N LEU A 19 11.28 29.53 5.78
CA LEU A 19 11.54 29.62 4.34
C LEU A 19 11.14 28.31 3.65
N ARG A 20 11.66 27.16 4.11
CA ARG A 20 11.38 25.84 3.50
C ARG A 20 9.88 25.49 3.53
N LEU A 21 9.18 25.79 4.62
CA LEU A 21 7.73 25.60 4.70
C LEU A 21 6.94 26.58 3.82
N GLY A 22 7.53 27.72 3.45
CA GLY A 22 6.90 28.77 2.65
C GLY A 22 7.19 28.72 1.15
N GLU A 23 8.12 27.89 0.67
CA GLU A 23 8.58 27.85 -0.73
C GLU A 23 7.43 27.67 -1.74
N TRP A 24 6.39 26.94 -1.35
CA TRP A 24 5.27 26.56 -2.22
C TRP A 24 3.95 27.22 -1.82
N ARG A 25 4.01 28.35 -1.10
CA ARG A 25 2.81 28.99 -0.51
C ARG A 25 1.74 29.29 -1.56
N ARG A 26 2.11 29.83 -2.72
CA ARG A 26 1.15 30.16 -3.80
C ARG A 26 0.44 28.91 -4.33
N GLN A 27 1.16 27.82 -4.56
CA GLN A 27 0.61 26.55 -5.03
C GLN A 27 -0.31 25.93 -3.98
N LEU A 28 0.09 25.97 -2.71
CA LEU A 28 -0.72 25.48 -1.58
C LEU A 28 -2.01 26.30 -1.39
N GLU A 29 -1.99 27.61 -1.62
CA GLU A 29 -3.19 28.46 -1.58
C GLU A 29 -4.20 28.07 -2.67
N HIS A 30 -3.74 27.79 -3.89
CA HIS A 30 -4.62 27.31 -4.96
C HIS A 30 -5.18 25.91 -4.66
N LEU A 31 -4.35 24.99 -4.13
CA LEU A 31 -4.82 23.67 -3.68
C LEU A 31 -5.86 23.79 -2.57
N ARG A 32 -5.63 24.65 -1.57
CA ARG A 32 -6.57 24.92 -0.48
C ARG A 32 -7.89 25.49 -1.01
N THR A 33 -7.81 26.44 -1.94
CA THR A 33 -8.99 27.04 -2.57
C THR A 33 -9.79 26.00 -3.34
N GLY A 34 -9.12 25.15 -4.12
CA GLY A 34 -9.76 24.06 -4.85
C GLY A 34 -10.39 23.02 -3.91
N LEU A 35 -9.72 22.64 -2.83
CA LEU A 35 -10.28 21.71 -1.85
C LEU A 35 -11.52 22.30 -1.15
N ALA A 36 -11.50 23.60 -0.86
CA ALA A 36 -12.59 24.32 -0.21
C ALA A 36 -13.88 24.39 -1.05
N THR A 37 -13.83 24.13 -2.36
CA THR A 37 -15.03 24.06 -3.20
C THR A 37 -15.81 22.76 -3.02
N VAL A 38 -15.18 21.71 -2.49
CA VAL A 38 -15.77 20.38 -2.29
C VAL A 38 -16.05 20.11 -0.82
N VAL A 39 -15.15 20.55 0.09
CA VAL A 39 -15.25 20.31 1.54
C VAL A 39 -15.00 21.62 2.29
N ALA A 40 -15.90 21.94 3.24
CA ALA A 40 -15.75 23.10 4.11
C ALA A 40 -14.43 23.02 4.93
N PRO A 41 -13.56 24.05 4.89
CA PRO A 41 -12.30 24.05 5.62
C PRO A 41 -12.44 23.81 7.12
N GLU A 42 -13.55 24.23 7.71
CA GLU A 42 -13.88 24.05 9.12
C GLU A 42 -14.00 22.57 9.48
N CYS A 43 -14.54 21.75 8.57
CA CYS A 43 -14.61 20.30 8.76
C CYS A 43 -13.23 19.66 8.75
N LEU A 44 -12.32 20.15 7.91
CA LEU A 44 -10.93 19.65 7.85
C LEU A 44 -10.15 20.02 9.11
N ALA A 45 -10.46 21.15 9.74
CA ALA A 45 -9.84 21.59 10.99
C ALA A 45 -10.20 20.69 12.20
N LEU A 46 -11.26 19.87 12.09
CA LEU A 46 -11.61 18.88 13.11
C LEU A 46 -10.65 17.68 13.13
N TRP A 47 -9.83 17.52 12.10
CA TRP A 47 -8.90 16.41 11.96
C TRP A 47 -7.47 16.85 12.18
N THR A 48 -6.67 15.95 12.77
CA THR A 48 -5.22 16.07 12.69
C THR A 48 -4.75 15.79 11.27
N TRP A 49 -3.57 16.30 10.91
CA TRP A 49 -2.98 16.01 9.60
C TRP A 49 -2.79 14.50 9.36
N ARG A 50 -2.52 13.73 10.42
CA ARG A 50 -2.37 12.26 10.36
C ARG A 50 -3.68 11.58 10.00
N TYR A 51 -4.77 12.01 10.64
CA TYR A 51 -6.09 11.46 10.35
C TYR A 51 -6.53 11.79 8.93
N LEU A 52 -6.27 13.02 8.47
CA LEU A 52 -6.52 13.40 7.08
C LEU A 52 -5.68 12.54 6.11
N GLU A 53 -4.39 12.32 6.40
CA GLU A 53 -3.52 11.45 5.60
C GLU A 53 -4.07 10.02 5.50
N GLU A 54 -4.46 9.40 6.61
CA GLU A 54 -5.02 8.04 6.61
C GLU A 54 -6.33 7.95 5.83
N ARG A 55 -7.18 8.98 5.91
CA ARG A 55 -8.45 9.02 5.17
C ARG A 55 -8.26 9.18 3.67
N VAL A 56 -7.29 9.97 3.25
CA VAL A 56 -7.01 10.25 1.83
C VAL A 56 -6.13 9.17 1.21
N CYS A 57 -5.00 8.87 1.85
CA CYS A 57 -3.96 7.99 1.33
C CYS A 57 -4.13 6.53 1.78
N GLY A 58 -4.79 6.26 2.90
CA GLY A 58 -4.86 4.94 3.52
C GLY A 58 -3.77 4.71 4.58
N ILE A 59 -3.82 3.55 5.21
CA ILE A 59 -2.91 3.11 6.27
C ILE A 59 -1.58 2.65 5.66
N ALA A 60 -0.48 3.28 6.08
CA ALA A 60 0.85 3.04 5.53
C ALA A 60 1.49 1.71 5.97
N VAL A 61 1.13 1.23 7.16
CA VAL A 61 1.57 -0.07 7.68
C VAL A 61 0.58 -1.12 7.21
N ILE A 62 1.07 -2.13 6.50
CA ILE A 62 0.25 -3.23 5.99
C ILE A 62 0.03 -4.22 7.12
N ASP A 63 -1.22 -4.31 7.57
CA ASP A 63 -1.69 -5.34 8.49
C ASP A 63 -2.21 -6.55 7.69
N VAL A 64 -1.46 -7.65 7.74
CA VAL A 64 -1.79 -8.89 7.03
C VAL A 64 -3.08 -9.51 7.57
N ALA A 65 -3.37 -9.37 8.87
CA ALA A 65 -4.61 -9.88 9.45
C ALA A 65 -5.82 -9.08 8.95
N LEU A 66 -5.69 -7.77 8.81
CA LEU A 66 -6.73 -6.93 8.20
C LEU A 66 -6.95 -7.29 6.72
N LEU A 67 -5.88 -7.50 5.95
CA LEU A 67 -5.98 -7.94 4.57
C LEU A 67 -6.69 -9.31 4.47
N ARG A 68 -6.33 -10.24 5.34
CA ARG A 68 -6.94 -11.58 5.43
C ARG A 68 -8.41 -11.53 5.82
N LYS A 69 -8.79 -10.66 6.76
CA LYS A 69 -10.19 -10.43 7.16
C LYS A 69 -11.08 -10.08 5.96
N TYR A 70 -10.54 -9.35 4.99
CA TYR A 70 -11.25 -8.94 3.77
C TYR A 70 -10.97 -9.83 2.56
N ALA A 71 -10.27 -10.95 2.73
CA ALA A 71 -10.04 -11.91 1.66
C ALA A 71 -11.34 -12.62 1.26
N ARG A 72 -11.41 -12.99 -0.02
CA ARG A 72 -12.47 -13.76 -0.65
C ARG A 72 -11.81 -14.85 -1.49
N TYR A 73 -12.36 -16.06 -1.45
CA TYR A 73 -11.75 -17.22 -2.09
C TYR A 73 -12.71 -17.75 -3.16
N ASP A 74 -12.34 -17.59 -4.43
CA ASP A 74 -13.16 -18.01 -5.56
C ASP A 74 -12.54 -19.24 -6.23
N GLY A 75 -13.27 -20.35 -6.26
CA GLY A 75 -12.77 -21.62 -6.81
C GLY A 75 -11.66 -22.28 -5.98
N ILE A 76 -11.39 -21.78 -4.77
CA ILE A 76 -10.42 -22.31 -3.82
C ILE A 76 -10.99 -22.26 -2.40
N SER A 77 -10.63 -23.24 -1.57
CA SER A 77 -11.01 -23.25 -0.15
C SER A 77 -10.04 -22.38 0.65
N GLU A 78 -10.55 -21.62 1.63
CA GLU A 78 -9.71 -20.90 2.61
C GLU A 78 -8.74 -21.83 3.35
N ASN A 79 -9.14 -23.10 3.54
CA ASN A 79 -8.33 -24.11 4.23
C ASN A 79 -7.40 -24.89 3.27
N ALA A 80 -7.31 -24.51 2.00
CA ALA A 80 -6.39 -25.15 1.06
C ALA A 80 -4.93 -24.88 1.47
N LEU A 81 -4.05 -25.86 1.21
CA LEU A 81 -2.64 -25.77 1.62
C LEU A 81 -1.94 -24.56 1.01
N GLU A 82 -2.18 -24.29 -0.27
CA GLU A 82 -1.58 -23.16 -0.98
C GLU A 82 -2.07 -21.80 -0.43
N VAL A 83 -3.31 -21.72 0.08
CA VAL A 83 -3.81 -20.52 0.77
C VAL A 83 -3.08 -20.33 2.10
N GLY A 84 -2.89 -21.40 2.85
CA GLY A 84 -2.05 -21.39 4.05
C GLY A 84 -0.63 -20.92 3.77
N PHE A 85 -0.03 -21.39 2.67
CA PHE A 85 1.30 -20.97 2.23
C PHE A 85 1.35 -19.48 1.86
N LEU A 86 0.33 -18.96 1.19
CA LEU A 86 0.23 -17.53 0.88
C LEU A 86 0.26 -16.69 2.16
N TRP A 87 -0.59 -17.00 3.14
CA TRP A 87 -0.67 -16.19 4.36
C TRP A 87 0.62 -16.28 5.19
N ALA A 88 1.18 -17.47 5.36
CA ALA A 88 2.47 -17.63 6.03
C ALA A 88 3.60 -16.89 5.31
N THR A 89 3.57 -16.85 3.98
CA THR A 89 4.49 -16.05 3.15
C THR A 89 4.34 -14.56 3.48
N LEU A 90 3.13 -14.01 3.42
CA LEU A 90 2.87 -12.60 3.70
C LEU A 90 3.22 -12.20 5.13
N GLU A 91 2.91 -13.04 6.12
CA GLU A 91 3.25 -12.79 7.54
C GLU A 91 4.77 -12.75 7.77
N SER A 92 5.55 -13.48 6.97
CA SER A 92 7.01 -13.47 7.05
C SER A 92 7.68 -12.29 6.31
N MET A 93 6.92 -11.54 5.51
CA MET A 93 7.47 -10.46 4.67
C MET A 93 7.77 -9.18 5.46
N SER A 94 8.77 -8.44 4.96
CA SER A 94 9.05 -7.09 5.42
C SER A 94 7.95 -6.12 4.98
N GLN A 95 7.80 -4.98 5.68
CA GLN A 95 6.83 -3.94 5.26
C GLN A 95 7.09 -3.40 3.83
N PRO A 96 8.33 -3.20 3.36
CA PRO A 96 8.60 -2.90 1.95
C PRO A 96 8.08 -3.97 0.99
N ASP A 97 8.31 -5.25 1.27
CA ASP A 97 7.81 -6.35 0.43
C ASP A 97 6.27 -6.44 0.46
N LEU A 98 5.64 -6.20 1.61
CA LEU A 98 4.18 -6.14 1.72
C LEU A 98 3.57 -5.00 0.90
N ARG A 99 4.26 -3.85 0.81
CA ARG A 99 3.84 -2.76 -0.08
C ARG A 99 3.99 -3.14 -1.54
N LEU A 100 5.05 -3.85 -1.92
CA LEU A 100 5.21 -4.39 -3.27
C LEU A 100 4.11 -5.39 -3.59
N PHE A 101 3.77 -6.28 -2.64
CA PHE A 101 2.67 -7.22 -2.79
C PHE A 101 1.34 -6.49 -3.00
N LEU A 102 1.02 -5.51 -2.14
CA LEU A 102 -0.23 -4.76 -2.28
C LEU A 102 -0.29 -4.00 -3.60
N HIS A 103 0.84 -3.45 -4.06
CA HIS A 103 0.94 -2.81 -5.35
C HIS A 103 0.72 -3.81 -6.48
N PHE A 104 1.30 -5.00 -6.38
CA PHE A 104 1.12 -6.09 -7.35
C PHE A 104 -0.35 -6.51 -7.49
N VAL A 105 -1.09 -6.64 -6.39
CA VAL A 105 -2.49 -7.12 -6.42
C VAL A 105 -3.54 -6.01 -6.54
N TRP A 106 -3.21 -4.76 -6.20
CA TRP A 106 -4.20 -3.67 -6.09
C TRP A 106 -3.74 -2.32 -6.69
N GLY A 107 -2.49 -2.21 -7.15
CA GLY A 107 -1.93 -0.97 -7.70
C GLY A 107 -1.80 0.16 -6.67
N ARG A 108 -1.83 -0.18 -5.37
CA ARG A 108 -1.72 0.78 -4.27
C ARG A 108 -0.75 0.28 -3.21
N SER A 109 -0.13 1.22 -2.50
CA SER A 109 0.87 0.93 -1.48
C SER A 109 0.35 1.02 -0.04
N ARG A 110 -0.94 1.30 0.17
CA ARG A 110 -1.56 1.50 1.49
C ARG A 110 -2.95 0.90 1.57
N LEU A 111 -3.28 0.21 2.66
CA LEU A 111 -4.61 -0.38 2.88
C LEU A 111 -5.67 0.68 3.16
N PRO A 112 -6.94 0.48 2.78
CA PRO A 112 -8.04 1.25 3.34
C PRO A 112 -8.17 0.98 4.85
N PRO A 113 -8.68 1.95 5.63
CA PRO A 113 -9.09 1.70 7.02
C PRO A 113 -10.09 0.55 7.12
N ASP A 114 -10.09 -0.14 8.26
CA ASP A 114 -11.11 -1.15 8.57
C ASP A 114 -12.52 -0.57 8.46
N GLY A 115 -13.45 -1.30 7.85
CA GLY A 115 -14.81 -0.85 7.58
C GLY A 115 -14.97 0.13 6.41
N SER A 116 -13.89 0.49 5.71
CA SER A 116 -13.96 1.35 4.52
C SER A 116 -14.80 0.71 3.40
N PRO A 117 -15.62 1.47 2.65
CA PRO A 117 -16.38 0.96 1.50
C PRO A 117 -15.48 0.47 0.36
N LYS A 118 -14.20 0.86 0.34
CA LYS A 118 -13.20 0.33 -0.60
C LYS A 118 -12.99 -1.18 -0.46
N TRP A 119 -13.44 -1.78 0.64
CA TRP A 119 -13.40 -3.22 0.87
C TRP A 119 -14.61 -3.98 0.29
N ALA A 120 -15.57 -3.31 -0.36
CA ALA A 120 -16.81 -3.92 -0.81
C ALA A 120 -16.60 -5.20 -1.65
N GLU A 121 -15.62 -5.19 -2.56
CA GLU A 121 -15.28 -6.35 -3.39
C GLU A 121 -14.30 -7.35 -2.72
N GLY A 122 -13.64 -6.92 -1.64
CA GLY A 122 -12.61 -7.70 -0.94
C GLY A 122 -11.33 -7.93 -1.75
N PHE A 123 -10.37 -8.62 -1.14
CA PHE A 123 -9.17 -9.14 -1.80
C PHE A 123 -9.45 -10.55 -2.32
N LYS A 124 -9.50 -10.75 -3.64
CA LYS A 124 -9.87 -12.03 -4.25
C LYS A 124 -8.65 -12.92 -4.43
N VAL A 125 -8.69 -14.14 -3.91
CA VAL A 125 -7.70 -15.18 -4.13
C VAL A 125 -8.36 -16.28 -4.94
N VAL A 126 -7.81 -16.54 -6.12
CA VAL A 126 -8.35 -17.48 -7.10
C VAL A 126 -7.32 -18.55 -7.39
N ARG A 127 -7.73 -19.81 -7.56
CA ARG A 127 -6.81 -20.85 -8.00
C ARG A 127 -6.42 -20.62 -9.47
N GLN A 128 -5.13 -20.52 -9.73
CA GLN A 128 -4.60 -20.44 -11.09
C GLN A 128 -4.60 -21.82 -11.77
N THR A 129 -5.01 -21.87 -13.03
CA THR A 129 -4.94 -23.09 -13.84
C THR A 129 -3.52 -23.29 -14.37
N CYS A 130 -2.77 -24.24 -13.80
CA CYS A 130 -1.33 -24.42 -14.06
C CYS A 130 -0.92 -25.76 -14.69
N GLY A 131 -1.87 -26.59 -15.14
CA GLY A 131 -1.58 -27.96 -15.60
C GLY A 131 -0.89 -28.80 -14.52
N ASP A 132 -0.03 -29.74 -14.93
CA ASP A 132 0.60 -30.72 -14.02
C ASP A 132 1.81 -30.18 -13.23
N GLN A 133 2.23 -28.94 -13.46
CA GLN A 133 3.48 -28.38 -12.89
C GLN A 133 3.28 -27.00 -12.26
N PRO A 134 2.43 -26.86 -11.22
CA PRO A 134 2.11 -25.56 -10.60
C PRO A 134 3.34 -24.82 -10.07
N ASP A 135 4.35 -25.55 -9.59
CA ASP A 135 5.58 -24.98 -9.02
C ASP A 135 6.44 -24.18 -10.00
N LYS A 136 6.21 -24.33 -11.31
CA LYS A 136 6.93 -23.57 -12.34
C LYS A 136 6.26 -22.24 -12.68
N TRP A 137 5.00 -22.05 -12.29
CA TRP A 137 4.24 -20.86 -12.60
C TRP A 137 4.49 -19.76 -11.57
N LEU A 138 4.49 -18.51 -12.03
CA LEU A 138 4.42 -17.35 -11.17
C LEU A 138 2.96 -17.01 -10.90
N PRO A 139 2.63 -16.46 -9.72
CA PRO A 139 1.29 -15.94 -9.48
C PRO A 139 1.02 -14.78 -10.43
N SER A 140 -0.24 -14.60 -10.80
CA SER A 140 -0.70 -13.48 -11.62
C SER A 140 -1.64 -12.60 -10.82
N ALA A 141 -1.78 -11.34 -11.20
CA ALA A 141 -2.64 -10.40 -10.50
C ALA A 141 -3.44 -9.54 -11.46
N HIS A 142 -4.66 -9.19 -11.04
CA HIS A 142 -5.56 -8.30 -11.77
C HIS A 142 -5.90 -7.12 -10.85
N THR A 143 -5.11 -6.05 -10.96
CA THR A 143 -5.20 -4.89 -10.06
C THR A 143 -6.57 -4.23 -10.07
N CYS A 144 -7.23 -4.18 -11.23
CA CYS A 144 -8.59 -3.65 -11.39
C CYS A 144 -9.61 -4.36 -10.49
N PHE A 145 -9.37 -5.62 -10.15
CA PHE A 145 -10.29 -6.46 -9.37
C PHE A 145 -9.75 -6.82 -7.98
N PHE A 146 -8.60 -6.26 -7.59
CA PHE A 146 -7.91 -6.62 -6.36
C PHE A 146 -7.77 -8.14 -6.21
N GLN A 147 -7.24 -8.79 -7.24
CA GLN A 147 -7.24 -10.24 -7.37
C GLN A 147 -5.83 -10.80 -7.53
N LEU A 148 -5.58 -11.93 -6.86
CA LEU A 148 -4.42 -12.79 -7.01
C LEU A 148 -4.85 -14.16 -7.55
N ASP A 149 -4.28 -14.55 -8.68
CA ASP A 149 -4.35 -15.91 -9.19
C ASP A 149 -3.15 -16.68 -8.64
N LEU A 150 -3.42 -17.67 -7.78
CA LEU A 150 -2.45 -18.41 -7.00
C LEU A 150 -2.29 -19.84 -7.55
N PRO A 151 -1.09 -20.23 -8.02
CA PRO A 151 -0.80 -21.63 -8.34
C PRO A 151 -0.88 -22.52 -7.10
N ALA A 152 -1.30 -23.77 -7.28
CA ALA A 152 -1.34 -24.78 -6.22
C ALA A 152 0.07 -25.31 -5.88
N TYR A 153 0.89 -24.44 -5.29
CA TYR A 153 2.29 -24.76 -4.95
C TYR A 153 2.40 -25.94 -4.00
N SER A 154 3.40 -26.79 -4.21
CA SER A 154 3.61 -28.01 -3.42
C SER A 154 4.19 -27.76 -2.03
N SER A 155 4.78 -26.59 -1.78
CA SER A 155 5.38 -26.23 -0.49
C SER A 155 5.39 -24.73 -0.22
N LEU A 156 5.51 -24.37 1.07
CA LEU A 156 5.69 -23.00 1.52
C LEU A 156 6.93 -22.35 0.90
N ALA A 157 8.06 -23.07 0.83
CA ALA A 157 9.31 -22.54 0.30
C ALA A 157 9.16 -22.09 -1.17
N ILE A 158 8.48 -22.89 -1.98
CA ILE A 158 8.22 -22.56 -3.38
C ILE A 158 7.25 -21.37 -3.46
N CYS A 159 6.19 -21.35 -2.66
CA CYS A 159 5.26 -20.22 -2.61
C CYS A 159 6.00 -18.91 -2.27
N GLN A 160 6.83 -18.92 -1.24
CA GLN A 160 7.64 -17.76 -0.84
C GLN A 160 8.55 -17.29 -1.98
N GLU A 161 9.31 -18.20 -2.58
CA GLU A 161 10.21 -17.88 -3.69
C GLU A 161 9.45 -17.26 -4.88
N ARG A 162 8.35 -17.88 -5.31
CA ARG A 162 7.59 -17.46 -6.50
C ARG A 162 6.85 -16.15 -6.28
N VAL A 163 6.23 -15.96 -5.12
CA VAL A 163 5.55 -14.71 -4.77
C VAL A 163 6.55 -13.57 -4.66
N LEU A 164 7.67 -13.75 -3.94
CA LEU A 164 8.71 -12.72 -3.82
C LEU A 164 9.31 -12.37 -5.19
N PHE A 165 9.56 -13.37 -6.04
CA PHE A 165 10.04 -13.14 -7.39
C PHE A 165 9.03 -12.31 -8.20
N ALA A 166 7.74 -12.67 -8.18
CA ALA A 166 6.71 -11.97 -8.92
C ALA A 166 6.57 -10.50 -8.49
N ILE A 167 6.46 -10.22 -7.18
CA ILE A 167 6.25 -8.85 -6.70
C ILE A 167 7.46 -7.94 -6.89
N ARG A 168 8.69 -8.50 -6.94
CA ARG A 168 9.92 -7.71 -7.12
C ARG A 168 10.30 -7.49 -8.59
N ASN A 169 9.83 -8.37 -9.50
CA ASN A 169 10.17 -8.31 -10.92
C ASN A 169 8.99 -7.88 -11.81
N CYS A 170 7.82 -7.60 -11.24
CA CYS A 170 6.70 -7.02 -11.98
C CYS A 170 6.97 -5.53 -12.26
N VAL A 171 7.38 -5.20 -13.49
CA VAL A 171 7.72 -3.83 -13.92
C VAL A 171 6.49 -3.02 -14.37
N SER A 172 5.29 -3.64 -14.47
CA SER A 172 4.13 -3.00 -15.11
C SER A 172 3.48 -1.88 -14.30
N LEU A 173 3.85 -1.68 -13.04
CA LEU A 173 3.27 -0.65 -12.16
C LEU A 173 4.40 0.24 -11.63
N GLY A 174 4.89 1.13 -12.48
CA GLY A 174 6.08 1.98 -12.27
C GLY A 174 6.28 2.46 -10.83
N ILE A 175 7.35 1.98 -10.22
CA ILE A 175 7.95 2.60 -9.05
C ILE A 175 9.19 3.32 -9.59
N ALA A 176 9.02 4.61 -9.88
CA ALA A 176 10.11 5.55 -10.13
C ALA A 176 10.07 6.62 -9.04
#